data_AF-A0A7X7RN44-F1
#
_entry.id   AF-A0A7X7RN44-F1
#
_cell.length_a   1.000
_cell.length_b   1.000
_cell.length_c   1.000
_cell.angle_alpha   90.00
_cell.angle_beta   90.00
_cell.angle_gamma   90.00
#
_symmetry.space_group_name_H-M   'P 1'
#
loop_
_entity.id
_entity.type
_entity.pdbx_description
1 polymer ?
#
loop_
_entity_poly.entity_id
_entity_poly.type
_entity_poly.pdbx_seq_one_letter_code
_entity_poly.pdbx_strand_id
1 'polypeptide(L)'
;MSNFVYTGAKTSQISFPLGGIGSGSIGLAGNGRLIDWEIFNRPNKGSVNGFSHFAIRAENDHEVVAARILNSDLLPPYQGELNGPAFNSYGWGPRREYLTGLPHFVSAAFTGEFPIARLDFEDDSFPGRAALQAFNPFIPTNDKDSSIPAAFFDLEVTNTTAEPLTYTFAGVLGNPLPANHLHTVEETPWGHALHLRSDSVGPQELRYGDMTLATDAGLEDDVQVSWQQFWFKGAWFDNLEVYWHD
;
A
#
# COMPACT_ATOMS: atom_id res chain seq x y z
N MET A 1 17.32 11.05 -22.19
CA MET A 1 16.32 10.20 -21.53
C MET A 1 17.01 9.63 -20.31
N SER A 2 16.49 9.86 -19.11
CA SER A 2 16.93 9.08 -17.95
C SER A 2 16.47 7.64 -18.19
N ASN A 3 17.41 6.69 -18.15
CA ASN A 3 17.05 5.28 -18.23
C ASN A 3 16.19 4.94 -16.99
N PHE A 4 15.27 3.98 -17.12
CA PHE A 4 14.45 3.44 -16.03
C PHE A 4 13.41 4.36 -15.36
N VAL A 5 13.28 5.63 -15.78
CA VAL A 5 12.23 6.54 -15.30
C VAL A 5 11.02 6.53 -16.24
N TYR A 6 9.84 6.28 -15.68
CA TYR A 6 8.57 6.18 -16.38
C TYR A 6 7.57 7.19 -15.81
N THR A 7 6.92 7.96 -16.69
CA THR A 7 5.92 8.98 -16.34
C THR A 7 4.72 8.90 -17.28
N GLY A 8 3.59 9.48 -16.87
CA GLY A 8 2.37 9.55 -17.67
C GLY A 8 1.93 8.18 -18.20
N ALA A 9 1.56 8.09 -19.47
CA ALA A 9 1.06 6.84 -20.07
C ALA A 9 1.99 5.61 -19.88
N LYS A 10 3.29 5.82 -19.68
CA LYS A 10 4.25 4.72 -19.46
C LYS A 10 4.11 4.03 -18.11
N THR A 11 3.46 4.66 -17.12
CA THR A 11 3.22 4.04 -15.80
C THR A 11 2.02 3.09 -15.81
N SER A 12 1.16 3.18 -16.83
CA SER A 12 -0.17 2.54 -16.85
C SER A 12 -0.18 1.02 -16.78
N GLN A 13 0.92 0.36 -17.18
CA GLN A 13 1.02 -1.10 -17.26
C GLN A 13 2.15 -1.66 -16.37
N ILE A 14 2.74 -0.84 -15.51
CA ILE A 14 3.78 -1.29 -14.58
C ILE A 14 3.11 -2.13 -13.49
N SER A 15 3.65 -3.33 -13.27
CA SER A 15 3.42 -4.17 -12.10
C SER A 15 4.78 -4.69 -11.66
N PHE A 16 5.40 -3.97 -10.71
CA PHE A 16 6.74 -4.29 -10.22
C PHE A 16 6.63 -5.32 -9.09
N PRO A 17 7.25 -6.50 -9.19
CA PRO A 17 7.02 -7.58 -8.24
C PRO A 17 7.76 -7.32 -6.92
N LEU A 18 7.00 -7.33 -5.82
CA LEU A 18 7.50 -7.30 -4.44
C LEU A 18 7.23 -8.64 -3.78
N GLY A 19 8.25 -9.49 -3.71
CA GLY A 19 8.18 -10.81 -3.09
C GLY A 19 9.42 -11.63 -3.40
N GLY A 20 9.77 -12.52 -2.48
CA GLY A 20 10.92 -13.40 -2.59
C GLY A 20 10.72 -14.58 -3.54
N ILE A 21 11.81 -15.29 -3.78
CA ILE A 21 11.83 -16.51 -4.58
C ILE A 21 10.86 -17.54 -3.98
N GLY A 22 9.80 -17.87 -4.71
CA GLY A 22 8.84 -18.90 -4.31
C GLY A 22 7.84 -18.48 -3.23
N SER A 23 7.86 -17.24 -2.74
CA SER A 23 6.91 -16.77 -1.72
C SER A 23 5.58 -16.25 -2.26
N GLY A 24 5.47 -16.09 -3.58
CA GLY A 24 4.47 -15.21 -4.17
C GLY A 24 4.90 -13.74 -4.12
N SER A 25 4.09 -12.85 -4.71
CA SER A 25 4.41 -11.43 -4.82
C SER A 25 3.18 -10.53 -4.74
N ILE A 26 3.41 -9.28 -4.37
CA ILE A 26 2.48 -8.16 -4.52
C ILE A 26 3.05 -7.26 -5.64
N GLY A 27 2.23 -6.89 -6.61
CA GLY A 27 2.63 -5.93 -7.64
C GLY A 27 2.53 -4.49 -7.14
N LEU A 28 3.59 -3.71 -7.32
CA LEU A 28 3.56 -2.25 -7.19
C LEU A 28 3.27 -1.63 -8.54
N ALA A 29 2.11 -0.98 -8.65
CA ALA A 29 1.68 -0.31 -9.86
C ALA A 29 2.51 0.95 -10.10
N GLY A 30 2.63 1.37 -11.37
CA GLY A 30 3.34 2.60 -11.73
C GLY A 30 2.74 3.89 -11.14
N ASN A 31 1.52 3.80 -10.60
CA ASN A 31 0.85 4.90 -9.90
C ASN A 31 0.76 4.68 -8.38
N GLY A 32 1.54 3.77 -7.79
CA GLY A 32 1.65 3.58 -6.34
C GLY A 32 0.72 2.52 -5.73
N ARG A 33 -0.30 2.07 -6.47
CA ARG A 33 -1.24 1.05 -5.97
C ARG A 33 -0.59 -0.31 -5.76
N LEU A 34 -1.06 -1.03 -4.73
CA LEU A 34 -0.75 -2.44 -4.54
C LEU A 34 -1.75 -3.33 -5.30
N ILE A 35 -1.28 -4.02 -6.33
CA ILE A 35 -2.06 -4.85 -7.25
C ILE A 35 -1.51 -6.28 -7.30
N ASP A 36 -2.16 -7.16 -8.07
CA ASP A 36 -1.63 -8.51 -8.38
C ASP A 36 -1.17 -9.29 -7.14
N TRP A 37 -2.06 -9.42 -6.15
CA TRP A 37 -1.81 -10.10 -4.89
C TRP A 37 -1.74 -11.63 -5.10
N GLU A 38 -0.57 -12.12 -5.47
CA GLU A 38 -0.26 -13.51 -5.82
C GLU A 38 0.35 -14.26 -4.63
N ILE A 39 -0.31 -14.20 -3.47
CA ILE A 39 0.17 -14.70 -2.17
C ILE A 39 -0.50 -16.02 -1.72
N PHE A 40 -1.30 -16.64 -2.60
CA PHE A 40 -2.06 -17.87 -2.30
C PHE A 40 -1.67 -19.03 -3.22
N ASN A 41 -0.40 -19.11 -3.61
CA ASN A 41 0.16 -20.20 -4.42
C ASN A 41 -0.57 -20.41 -5.77
N ARG A 42 -1.13 -19.34 -6.34
CA ARG A 42 -1.77 -19.35 -7.66
C ARG A 42 -1.66 -17.99 -8.34
N PRO A 43 -1.69 -17.93 -9.68
CA PRO A 43 -1.83 -16.67 -10.38
C PRO A 43 -3.09 -15.91 -9.94
N ASN A 44 -2.96 -14.60 -9.83
CA ASN A 44 -4.03 -13.71 -9.33
C ASN A 44 -3.89 -12.29 -9.89
N LYS A 45 -3.58 -12.16 -11.18
CA LYS A 45 -3.47 -10.87 -11.88
C LYS A 45 -4.78 -10.09 -11.87
N GLY A 46 -4.69 -8.76 -11.74
CA GLY A 46 -5.81 -7.84 -11.58
C GLY A 46 -6.49 -7.90 -10.21
N SER A 47 -5.93 -8.67 -9.26
CA SER A 47 -6.47 -8.73 -7.90
C SER A 47 -6.06 -7.55 -7.04
N VAL A 48 -6.83 -7.35 -5.98
CA VAL A 48 -6.63 -6.37 -4.91
C VAL A 48 -6.80 -7.09 -3.57
N ASN A 49 -6.24 -6.54 -2.50
CA ASN A 49 -6.49 -7.01 -1.13
C ASN A 49 -7.25 -5.94 -0.34
N GLY A 50 -8.57 -5.90 -0.52
CA GLY A 50 -9.42 -4.88 0.09
C GLY A 50 -8.91 -3.47 -0.22
N PHE A 51 -8.85 -2.63 0.80
CA PHE A 51 -8.32 -1.26 0.72
C PHE A 51 -6.89 -1.20 1.27
N SER A 52 -6.02 -2.17 0.96
CA SER A 52 -4.62 -2.09 1.39
C SER A 52 -3.89 -0.97 0.64
N HIS A 53 -3.29 -0.03 1.37
CA HIS A 53 -2.64 1.16 0.80
C HIS A 53 -1.74 1.86 1.82
N PHE A 54 -1.02 2.88 1.35
CA PHE A 54 -0.37 3.86 2.18
C PHE A 54 -0.99 5.25 1.96
N ALA A 55 -1.03 6.07 3.00
CA ALA A 55 -1.48 7.46 2.94
C ALA A 55 -0.54 8.37 3.72
N ILE A 56 -0.60 9.66 3.44
CA ILE A 56 0.14 10.71 4.14
C ILE A 56 -0.80 11.85 4.49
N ARG A 57 -0.65 12.39 5.70
CA ARG A 57 -1.34 13.56 6.22
C ARG A 57 -0.32 14.60 6.66
N ALA A 58 -0.54 15.86 6.33
CA ALA A 58 0.26 16.99 6.77
C ALA A 58 -0.61 17.89 7.66
N GLU A 59 -0.10 18.23 8.83
CA GLU A 59 -0.80 18.97 9.88
C GLU A 59 0.02 20.18 10.33
N ASN A 60 -0.67 21.28 10.62
CA ASN A 60 -0.12 22.45 11.29
C ASN A 60 -0.93 22.69 12.57
N ASP A 61 -0.29 22.64 13.74
CA ASP A 61 -0.96 22.83 15.03
C ASP A 61 -2.29 22.04 15.19
N HIS A 62 -2.29 20.76 14.81
CA HIS A 62 -3.44 19.84 14.82
C HIS A 62 -4.55 20.12 13.79
N GLU A 63 -4.35 21.08 12.88
CA GLU A 63 -5.24 21.28 11.74
C GLU A 63 -4.68 20.54 10.52
N VAL A 64 -5.52 19.71 9.89
CA VAL A 64 -5.16 18.99 8.65
C VAL A 64 -5.10 19.97 7.49
N VAL A 65 -3.90 20.19 6.96
CA VAL A 65 -3.66 21.06 5.80
C VAL A 65 -3.84 20.29 4.50
N ALA A 66 -3.37 19.03 4.48
CA ALA A 66 -3.53 18.14 3.32
C ALA A 66 -3.49 16.67 3.76
N ALA A 67 -4.25 15.83 3.06
CA ALA A 67 -4.17 14.39 3.16
C ALA A 67 -4.22 13.78 1.75
N ARG A 68 -3.43 12.73 1.52
CA ARG A 68 -3.32 12.04 0.24
C ARG A 68 -3.12 10.55 0.45
N ILE A 69 -3.83 9.73 -0.33
CA ILE A 69 -3.38 8.37 -0.60
C ILE A 69 -2.07 8.47 -1.39
N LEU A 70 -1.07 7.64 -1.07
CA LEU A 70 0.21 7.53 -1.80
C LEU A 70 0.01 6.79 -3.14
N ASN A 71 -0.93 7.30 -3.94
CA ASN A 71 -1.17 6.93 -5.31
C ASN A 71 -1.09 8.19 -6.18
N SER A 72 -0.83 8.02 -7.47
CA SER A 72 -1.12 9.04 -8.48
C SER A 72 -2.35 8.70 -9.31
N ASP A 73 -2.81 9.67 -10.10
CA ASP A 73 -3.96 9.54 -10.99
C ASP A 73 -4.01 8.19 -11.71
N LEU A 74 -5.18 7.56 -11.68
CA LEU A 74 -5.46 6.49 -12.61
C LEU A 74 -5.62 7.11 -14.01
N LEU A 75 -4.94 6.54 -14.99
CA LEU A 75 -5.04 7.00 -16.37
C LEU A 75 -6.25 6.37 -17.09
N PRO A 76 -6.79 7.03 -18.14
CA PRO A 76 -7.82 6.44 -18.99
C PRO A 76 -7.43 5.04 -19.49
N PRO A 77 -8.41 4.14 -19.76
CA PRO A 77 -9.75 4.48 -20.21
C PRO A 77 -10.88 4.33 -19.18
N TYR A 78 -10.58 4.07 -17.90
CA TYR A 78 -11.60 3.94 -16.84
C TYR A 78 -12.70 2.92 -17.13
N GLN A 79 -12.39 1.86 -17.89
CA GLN A 79 -13.40 0.92 -18.37
C GLN A 79 -13.85 -0.09 -17.31
N GLY A 80 -13.15 -0.19 -16.18
CA GLY A 80 -13.34 -1.25 -15.20
C GLY A 80 -12.72 -2.58 -15.65
N GLU A 81 -13.07 -3.66 -14.96
CA GLU A 81 -12.38 -4.95 -15.08
C GLU A 81 -13.20 -6.00 -15.85
N LEU A 82 -12.62 -6.63 -16.88
CA LEU A 82 -13.31 -7.63 -17.70
C LEU A 82 -13.90 -8.79 -16.89
N ASN A 83 -13.18 -9.26 -15.88
CA ASN A 83 -13.59 -10.39 -15.02
C ASN A 83 -13.98 -9.94 -13.60
N GLY A 84 -14.43 -8.68 -13.46
CA GLY A 84 -14.88 -8.14 -12.17
C GLY A 84 -16.25 -8.69 -11.74
N PRO A 85 -16.54 -8.68 -10.43
CA PRO A 85 -17.89 -8.96 -9.94
C PRO A 85 -18.88 -7.88 -10.39
N ALA A 86 -20.17 -8.13 -10.24
CA ALA A 86 -21.22 -7.16 -10.57
C ALA A 86 -20.93 -5.79 -9.94
N PHE A 87 -21.21 -4.72 -10.70
CA PHE A 87 -20.96 -3.31 -10.33
C PHE A 87 -19.47 -2.93 -10.15
N ASN A 88 -18.54 -3.84 -10.47
CA ASN A 88 -17.09 -3.61 -10.50
C ASN A 88 -16.45 -4.25 -11.75
N SER A 89 -17.27 -4.54 -12.76
CA SER A 89 -16.89 -5.18 -14.02
C SER A 89 -16.77 -4.16 -15.15
N TYR A 90 -16.40 -4.63 -16.34
CA TYR A 90 -16.31 -3.80 -17.54
C TYR A 90 -17.59 -2.98 -17.77
N GLY A 91 -17.42 -1.68 -17.98
CA GLY A 91 -18.50 -0.69 -18.12
C GLY A 91 -18.91 0.00 -16.82
N TRP A 92 -18.44 -0.44 -15.65
CA TRP A 92 -18.79 0.16 -14.35
C TRP A 92 -17.76 1.14 -13.78
N GLY A 93 -16.67 1.37 -14.51
CA GLY A 93 -15.59 2.25 -14.03
C GLY A 93 -14.56 1.51 -13.17
N PRO A 94 -13.57 2.25 -12.66
CA PRO A 94 -12.57 1.74 -11.73
C PRO A 94 -13.21 1.14 -10.48
N ARG A 95 -12.61 0.07 -9.95
CA ARG A 95 -13.08 -0.52 -8.69
C ARG A 95 -12.84 0.43 -7.53
N ARG A 96 -13.72 0.40 -6.53
CA ARG A 96 -13.57 1.22 -5.31
C ARG A 96 -12.25 0.93 -4.58
N GLU A 97 -11.76 -0.31 -4.64
CA GLU A 97 -10.51 -0.75 -4.02
C GLU A 97 -9.28 -0.01 -4.59
N TYR A 98 -9.41 0.68 -5.71
CA TYR A 98 -8.34 1.52 -6.27
C TYR A 98 -8.21 2.87 -5.56
N LEU A 99 -9.19 3.23 -4.72
CA LEU A 99 -9.23 4.48 -3.96
C LEU A 99 -9.17 5.75 -4.82
N THR A 100 -9.51 5.65 -6.12
CA THR A 100 -9.48 6.78 -7.07
C THR A 100 -10.48 7.89 -6.74
N GLY A 101 -11.40 7.66 -5.79
CA GLY A 101 -12.32 8.67 -5.28
C GLY A 101 -11.81 9.44 -4.06
N LEU A 102 -10.73 8.98 -3.40
CA LEU A 102 -10.10 9.70 -2.29
C LEU A 102 -9.04 10.66 -2.80
N PRO A 103 -8.71 11.75 -2.09
CA PRO A 103 -7.58 12.62 -2.45
C PRO A 103 -6.28 11.85 -2.62
N HIS A 104 -5.59 12.05 -3.74
CA HIS A 104 -4.33 11.41 -4.12
C HIS A 104 -3.48 12.39 -4.94
N PHE A 105 -2.23 12.04 -5.21
CA PHE A 105 -1.32 12.91 -5.95
C PHE A 105 -1.73 12.98 -7.43
N VAL A 106 -1.43 14.10 -8.08
CA VAL A 106 -1.80 14.31 -9.50
C VAL A 106 -0.95 13.40 -10.40
N SER A 107 0.31 13.22 -10.05
CA SER A 107 1.30 12.57 -10.89
C SER A 107 2.33 11.81 -10.03
N ALA A 108 3.03 10.86 -10.65
CA ALA A 108 4.21 10.26 -10.05
C ALA A 108 5.22 9.86 -11.14
N ALA A 109 6.50 9.99 -10.80
CA ALA A 109 7.59 9.41 -11.58
C ALA A 109 7.98 8.06 -10.97
N PHE A 110 7.85 6.99 -11.76
CA PHE A 110 8.24 5.64 -11.36
C PHE A 110 9.65 5.34 -11.88
N THR A 111 10.59 5.08 -10.97
CA THR A 111 11.93 4.61 -11.29
C THR A 111 12.03 3.12 -10.96
N GLY A 112 12.23 2.28 -11.97
CA GLY A 112 12.23 0.81 -11.80
C GLY A 112 13.58 0.18 -12.11
N GLU A 113 14.32 -0.21 -11.07
CA GLU A 113 15.63 -0.85 -11.16
C GLU A 113 15.62 -2.13 -10.32
N PHE A 114 15.06 -3.22 -10.89
CA PHE A 114 14.87 -4.46 -10.14
C PHE A 114 16.14 -4.90 -9.40
N PRO A 115 16.06 -5.15 -8.07
CA PRO A 115 14.85 -5.41 -7.27
C PRO A 115 14.26 -4.20 -6.52
N ILE A 116 14.69 -2.98 -6.83
CA ILE A 116 14.23 -1.74 -6.19
C ILE A 116 13.34 -0.94 -7.13
N ALA A 117 12.25 -0.41 -6.60
CA ALA A 117 11.41 0.57 -7.27
C ALA A 117 11.27 1.82 -6.40
N ARG A 118 11.16 2.99 -7.03
CA ARG A 118 10.87 4.26 -6.38
C ARG A 118 9.74 4.98 -7.11
N LEU A 119 8.83 5.57 -6.35
CA LEU A 119 7.86 6.55 -6.82
C LEU A 119 8.14 7.88 -6.15
N ASP A 120 8.35 8.92 -6.96
CA ASP A 120 8.36 10.31 -6.52
C ASP A 120 7.00 10.92 -6.89
N PHE A 121 6.22 11.33 -5.88
CA PHE A 121 4.86 11.84 -6.09
C PHE A 121 4.87 13.36 -6.35
N GLU A 122 3.98 13.80 -7.24
CA GLU A 122 3.89 15.20 -7.69
C GLU A 122 2.48 15.75 -7.47
N ASP A 123 2.38 16.77 -6.63
CA ASP A 123 1.17 17.58 -6.39
C ASP A 123 1.58 18.91 -5.75
N ASP A 124 1.48 20.01 -6.49
CA ASP A 124 1.83 21.37 -6.00
C ASP A 124 0.94 21.84 -4.84
N SER A 125 -0.23 21.21 -4.64
CA SER A 125 -1.13 21.52 -3.53
C SER A 125 -0.82 20.76 -2.25
N PHE A 126 0.07 19.76 -2.30
CA PHE A 126 0.55 19.07 -1.11
C PHE A 126 1.77 19.84 -0.54
N PRO A 127 1.81 20.17 0.76
CA PRO A 127 2.83 21.05 1.33
C PRO A 127 4.18 20.36 1.58
N GLY A 128 4.65 19.50 0.68
CA GLY A 128 5.91 18.77 0.82
C GLY A 128 6.20 17.90 -0.40
N ARG A 129 7.32 17.18 -0.37
CA ARG A 129 7.67 16.15 -1.37
C ARG A 129 7.59 14.78 -0.74
N ALA A 130 6.68 13.95 -1.21
CA ALA A 130 6.52 12.57 -0.75
C ALA A 130 7.13 11.60 -1.76
N ALA A 131 7.75 10.52 -1.26
CA ALA A 131 8.24 9.42 -2.07
C ALA A 131 8.01 8.08 -1.38
N LEU A 132 7.94 7.03 -2.20
CA LEU A 132 7.84 5.65 -1.75
C LEU A 132 8.91 4.84 -2.48
N GLN A 133 9.83 4.26 -1.73
CA GLN A 133 10.71 3.22 -2.24
C GLN A 133 10.20 1.86 -1.78
N ALA A 134 10.27 0.86 -2.66
CA ALA A 134 9.85 -0.50 -2.34
C ALA A 134 10.79 -1.52 -2.93
N PHE A 135 10.98 -2.62 -2.21
CA PHE A 135 11.81 -3.73 -2.67
C PHE A 135 11.44 -5.05 -1.99
N ASN A 136 11.94 -6.14 -2.57
CA ASN A 136 12.22 -7.36 -1.84
C ASN A 136 13.72 -7.66 -2.06
N PRO A 137 14.46 -8.11 -1.04
CA PRO A 137 15.86 -8.46 -1.22
C PRO A 137 16.03 -9.48 -2.34
N PHE A 138 16.87 -9.19 -3.34
CA PHE A 138 17.23 -10.14 -4.39
C PHE A 138 18.74 -10.15 -4.53
N ILE A 139 19.37 -10.96 -3.69
CA ILE A 139 20.81 -10.94 -3.43
C ILE A 139 21.44 -12.16 -4.12
N PRO A 140 22.29 -11.95 -5.15
CA PRO A 140 22.96 -13.05 -5.82
C PRO A 140 23.68 -13.97 -4.83
N THR A 141 23.51 -15.28 -4.99
CA THR A 141 24.10 -16.33 -4.14
C THR A 141 23.61 -16.40 -2.69
N ASN A 142 22.61 -15.60 -2.30
CA ASN A 142 21.97 -15.64 -1.00
C ASN A 142 20.47 -15.94 -1.17
N ASP A 143 20.14 -17.21 -1.31
CA ASP A 143 18.78 -17.72 -1.49
C ASP A 143 17.91 -17.47 -0.26
N LYS A 144 18.47 -17.58 0.94
CA LYS A 144 17.74 -17.38 2.20
C LYS A 144 17.10 -16.00 2.27
N ASP A 145 17.89 -14.94 2.09
CA ASP A 145 17.36 -13.59 2.16
C ASP A 145 16.53 -13.27 0.91
N SER A 146 16.91 -13.82 -0.24
CA SER A 146 16.15 -13.63 -1.49
C SER A 146 14.79 -14.33 -1.52
N SER A 147 14.51 -15.20 -0.55
CA SER A 147 13.24 -15.95 -0.46
C SER A 147 12.32 -15.43 0.65
N ILE A 148 12.66 -14.28 1.28
CA ILE A 148 11.85 -13.69 2.34
C ILE A 148 10.46 -13.33 1.79
N PRO A 149 9.36 -13.81 2.41
CA PRO A 149 7.99 -13.57 1.96
C PRO A 149 7.48 -12.19 2.41
N ALA A 150 8.18 -11.12 2.03
CA ALA A 150 7.84 -9.76 2.43
C ALA A 150 7.98 -8.76 1.29
N ALA A 151 7.23 -7.67 1.39
CA ALA A 151 7.44 -6.46 0.61
C ALA A 151 7.89 -5.37 1.58
N PHE A 152 9.05 -4.77 1.32
CA PHE A 152 9.61 -3.70 2.13
C PHE A 152 9.26 -2.36 1.49
N PHE A 153 8.90 -1.39 2.32
CA PHE A 153 8.54 -0.04 1.90
C PHE A 153 9.27 0.96 2.77
N ASP A 154 9.85 1.96 2.13
CA ASP A 154 10.46 3.12 2.77
C ASP A 154 9.66 4.35 2.30
N LEU A 155 9.06 5.06 3.26
CA LEU A 155 8.17 6.19 3.01
C LEU A 155 8.87 7.46 3.44
N GLU A 156 9.09 8.35 2.48
CA GLU A 156 9.87 9.56 2.67
C GLU A 156 8.99 10.80 2.51
N VAL A 157 9.19 11.79 3.36
CA VAL A 157 8.65 13.13 3.14
C VAL A 157 9.68 14.20 3.44
N THR A 158 9.78 15.19 2.56
CA THR A 158 10.56 16.41 2.78
C THR A 158 9.61 17.59 2.90
N ASN A 159 9.62 18.27 4.04
CA ASN A 159 8.91 19.54 4.20
C ASN A 159 9.58 20.62 3.34
N THR A 160 8.85 21.17 2.37
CA THR A 160 9.35 22.24 1.48
C THR A 160 8.78 23.61 1.83
N THR A 161 8.01 23.72 2.91
CA THR A 161 7.43 24.99 3.36
C THR A 161 8.39 25.74 4.30
N ALA A 162 8.06 26.99 4.60
CA ALA A 162 8.83 27.79 5.57
C ALA A 162 8.49 27.45 7.03
N GLU A 163 7.31 26.88 7.27
CA GLU A 163 6.81 26.56 8.60
C GLU A 163 7.05 25.07 8.91
N PRO A 164 7.30 24.72 10.18
CA PRO A 164 7.31 23.32 10.58
C PRO A 164 5.91 22.72 10.41
N LEU A 165 5.84 21.49 9.88
CA LEU A 165 4.62 20.72 9.72
C LEU A 165 4.83 19.32 10.31
N THR A 166 3.77 18.76 10.88
CA THR A 166 3.74 17.36 11.32
C THR A 166 3.25 16.50 10.17
N TYR A 167 4.01 15.46 9.81
CA TYR A 167 3.61 14.49 8.80
C TYR A 167 3.31 13.15 9.44
N THR A 168 2.17 12.56 9.06
CA THR A 168 1.74 11.25 9.53
C THR A 168 1.60 10.34 8.32
N PHE A 169 2.33 9.23 8.29
CA PHE A 169 2.09 8.15 7.34
C PHE A 169 1.14 7.13 7.94
N ALA A 170 0.19 6.65 7.14
CA ALA A 170 -0.70 5.57 7.51
C ALA A 170 -0.47 4.37 6.60
N GLY A 171 -0.18 3.20 7.19
CA GLY A 171 -0.18 1.91 6.51
C GLY A 171 -1.49 1.17 6.79
N VAL A 172 -2.19 0.78 5.74
CA VAL A 172 -3.46 0.04 5.84
C VAL A 172 -3.30 -1.31 5.16
N LEU A 173 -3.68 -2.37 5.87
CA LEU A 173 -3.65 -3.72 5.35
C LEU A 173 -4.97 -4.45 5.58
N GLY A 174 -5.54 -5.00 4.50
CA GLY A 174 -6.72 -5.86 4.54
C GLY A 174 -6.35 -7.28 4.96
N ASN A 175 -7.19 -7.91 5.78
CA ASN A 175 -7.03 -9.32 6.13
C ASN A 175 -7.58 -10.19 4.99
N PRO A 176 -6.72 -10.92 4.25
CA PRO A 176 -7.17 -11.70 3.10
C PRO A 176 -7.74 -13.07 3.51
N LEU A 177 -7.73 -13.41 4.81
CA LEU A 177 -8.21 -14.68 5.33
C LEU A 177 -9.74 -14.68 5.52
N PRO A 178 -10.37 -15.87 5.64
CA PRO A 178 -11.80 -15.98 5.94
C PRO A 178 -12.23 -15.23 7.21
N ALA A 179 -13.54 -14.98 7.33
CA ALA A 179 -14.16 -14.27 8.45
C ALA A 179 -13.81 -14.85 9.83
N ASN A 180 -14.20 -14.15 10.91
CA ASN A 180 -13.65 -14.27 12.26
C ASN A 180 -12.17 -13.86 12.31
N HIS A 181 -11.93 -12.65 11.81
CA HIS A 181 -10.63 -12.01 11.84
C HIS A 181 -10.19 -11.76 13.28
N LEU A 182 -8.97 -12.21 13.59
CA LEU A 182 -8.29 -11.98 14.85
C LEU A 182 -7.06 -11.12 14.55
N HIS A 183 -7.13 -9.84 14.90
CA HIS A 183 -6.01 -8.91 14.72
C HIS A 183 -5.38 -8.63 16.08
N THR A 184 -4.05 -8.61 16.14
CA THR A 184 -3.30 -8.32 17.37
C THR A 184 -2.12 -7.42 17.03
N VAL A 185 -1.83 -6.46 17.90
CA VAL A 185 -0.58 -5.69 17.82
C VAL A 185 0.42 -6.26 18.80
N GLU A 186 1.64 -6.45 18.33
CA GLU A 186 2.80 -6.86 19.11
C GLU A 186 3.84 -5.74 19.07
N GLU A 187 4.31 -5.35 20.25
CA GLU A 187 5.45 -4.44 20.43
C GLU A 187 6.72 -5.27 20.61
N THR A 188 7.77 -4.93 19.88
CA THR A 188 9.03 -5.66 19.86
C THR A 188 10.21 -4.69 19.95
N PRO A 189 11.43 -5.16 20.31
CA PRO A 189 12.62 -4.30 20.29
C PRO A 189 12.98 -3.73 18.91
N TRP A 190 12.44 -4.28 17.82
CA TRP A 190 12.69 -3.85 16.45
C TRP A 190 11.52 -3.04 15.86
N GLY A 191 10.45 -2.80 16.62
CA GLY A 191 9.29 -2.00 16.18
C GLY A 191 7.95 -2.64 16.55
N HIS A 192 6.93 -2.33 15.74
CA HIS A 192 5.55 -2.71 15.96
C HIS A 192 5.04 -3.62 14.84
N ALA A 193 4.25 -4.63 15.17
CA ALA A 193 3.64 -5.54 14.21
C ALA A 193 2.14 -5.70 14.44
N LEU A 194 1.35 -5.38 13.43
CA LEU A 194 -0.06 -5.71 13.35
C LEU A 194 -0.22 -7.05 12.62
N HIS A 195 -0.54 -8.10 13.37
CA HIS A 195 -0.80 -9.44 12.83
C HIS A 195 -2.27 -9.62 12.49
N LEU A 196 -2.56 -10.06 11.27
CA LEU A 196 -3.88 -10.32 10.73
C LEU A 196 -4.06 -11.83 10.58
N ARG A 197 -4.87 -12.42 11.45
CA ARG A 197 -5.16 -13.87 11.51
C ARG A 197 -6.65 -14.14 11.36
N SER A 198 -7.02 -15.40 11.26
CA SER A 198 -8.41 -15.88 11.30
C SER A 198 -8.49 -17.14 12.14
N ASP A 199 -9.52 -17.27 12.98
CA ASP A 199 -9.77 -18.49 13.75
C ASP A 199 -10.68 -19.49 13.01
N SER A 200 -11.18 -19.12 11.81
CA SER A 200 -12.04 -19.97 10.99
C SER A 200 -11.30 -21.04 10.20
N VAL A 201 -9.96 -21.05 10.24
CA VAL A 201 -9.12 -21.99 9.50
C VAL A 201 -8.12 -22.61 10.47
N GLY A 202 -8.13 -23.94 10.59
CA GLY A 202 -7.24 -24.67 11.47
C GLY A 202 -5.81 -24.77 10.94
N PRO A 203 -4.77 -24.90 11.79
CA PRO A 203 -3.36 -24.95 11.38
C PRO A 203 -2.95 -26.05 10.37
N GLN A 204 -3.80 -27.05 10.17
CA GLN A 204 -3.56 -28.17 9.23
C GLN A 204 -4.26 -27.98 7.88
N GLU A 205 -5.07 -26.93 7.73
CA GLU A 205 -5.75 -26.64 6.48
C GLU A 205 -4.85 -25.87 5.51
N LEU A 206 -5.00 -26.14 4.22
CA LEU A 206 -4.21 -25.49 3.16
C LEU A 206 -4.33 -23.95 3.16
N ARG A 207 -5.45 -23.42 3.66
CA ARG A 207 -5.74 -21.97 3.70
C ARG A 207 -5.26 -21.30 4.98
N TYR A 208 -4.62 -22.05 5.88
CA TYR A 208 -4.08 -21.49 7.11
C TYR A 208 -2.90 -20.58 6.82
N GLY A 209 -2.82 -19.48 7.55
CA GLY A 209 -1.75 -18.52 7.43
C GLY A 209 -2.11 -17.23 8.17
N ASP A 210 -1.25 -16.24 8.01
CA ASP A 210 -1.39 -14.90 8.55
C ASP A 210 -0.82 -13.89 7.56
N MET A 211 -1.17 -12.63 7.77
CA MET A 211 -0.52 -11.51 7.12
C MET A 211 -0.13 -10.49 8.17
N THR A 212 1.00 -9.81 8.00
CA THR A 212 1.48 -8.84 8.99
C THR A 212 1.83 -7.52 8.30
N LEU A 213 1.42 -6.42 8.92
CA LEU A 213 1.95 -5.08 8.62
C LEU A 213 2.87 -4.70 9.78
N ALA A 214 4.11 -4.31 9.48
CA ALA A 214 5.10 -3.99 10.49
C ALA A 214 5.83 -2.69 10.17
N THR A 215 6.31 -2.00 11.20
CA THR A 215 7.04 -0.74 11.09
C THR A 215 8.01 -0.59 12.26
N ASP A 216 9.14 0.06 12.00
CA ASP A 216 10.11 0.52 12.99
C ASP A 216 9.77 1.91 13.56
N ALA A 217 8.66 2.54 13.13
CA ALA A 217 8.16 3.77 13.73
C ALA A 217 7.94 3.58 15.25
N GLY A 218 8.34 4.59 16.03
CA GLY A 218 8.35 4.53 17.49
C GLY A 218 9.65 4.02 18.11
N LEU A 219 10.64 3.60 17.31
CA LEU A 219 11.99 3.31 17.83
C LEU A 219 12.82 4.57 18.08
N GLU A 220 12.64 5.60 17.26
CA GLU A 220 13.26 6.92 17.45
C GLU A 220 12.33 7.81 18.29
N ASP A 221 12.90 8.62 19.19
CA ASP A 221 12.16 9.42 20.17
C ASP A 221 11.28 10.52 19.51
N ASP A 222 11.56 10.89 18.26
CA ASP A 222 10.85 11.92 17.50
C ASP A 222 9.77 11.36 16.55
N VAL A 223 9.62 10.03 16.46
CA VAL A 223 8.58 9.39 15.65
C VAL A 223 7.55 8.74 16.56
N GLN A 224 6.31 9.22 16.49
CA GLN A 224 5.19 8.63 17.21
C GLN A 224 4.51 7.54 16.38
N VAL A 225 3.95 6.54 17.06
CA VAL A 225 3.18 5.46 16.44
C VAL A 225 1.85 5.29 17.16
N SER A 226 0.81 5.05 16.38
CA SER A 226 -0.52 4.67 16.84
C SER A 226 -1.09 3.62 15.90
N TRP A 227 -2.13 2.92 16.33
CA TRP A 227 -2.72 1.86 15.52
C TRP A 227 -4.20 1.69 15.79
N GLN A 228 -4.87 1.14 14.78
CA GLN A 228 -6.23 0.63 14.87
C GLN A 228 -6.27 -0.78 14.30
N GLN A 229 -6.77 -1.73 15.09
CA GLN A 229 -6.84 -3.13 14.68
C GLN A 229 -7.94 -3.38 13.64
N PHE A 230 -9.02 -2.61 13.68
CA PHE A 230 -10.18 -2.84 12.80
C PHE A 230 -10.75 -1.53 12.30
N TRP A 231 -10.94 -1.40 11.00
CA TRP A 231 -11.78 -0.35 10.44
C TRP A 231 -13.22 -0.44 10.93
N PHE A 232 -13.91 0.70 10.88
CA PHE A 232 -15.35 0.77 11.08
C PHE A 232 -16.07 -0.22 10.15
N LYS A 233 -16.95 -1.04 10.74
CA LYS A 233 -17.75 -2.04 10.01
C LYS A 233 -19.06 -1.42 9.59
N GLY A 234 -19.05 -0.71 8.46
CA GLY A 234 -20.23 -0.13 7.83
C GLY A 234 -20.58 -0.79 6.49
N ALA A 235 -21.63 -0.29 5.84
CA ALA A 235 -22.04 -0.75 4.51
C ALA A 235 -21.52 0.20 3.42
N TRP A 236 -21.45 -0.30 2.19
CA TRP A 236 -21.17 0.52 1.00
C TRP A 236 -19.86 1.34 1.08
N PHE A 237 -19.93 2.65 1.38
CA PHE A 237 -18.79 3.56 1.53
C PHE A 237 -18.53 4.04 2.97
N ASP A 238 -19.39 3.68 3.94
CA ASP A 238 -19.32 4.18 5.31
C ASP A 238 -17.93 3.94 5.93
N ASN A 239 -17.32 2.79 5.65
CA ASN A 239 -16.02 2.44 6.21
C ASN A 239 -14.88 3.31 5.67
N LEU A 240 -14.94 3.71 4.39
CA LEU A 240 -13.96 4.61 3.78
C LEU A 240 -14.15 6.04 4.26
N GLU A 241 -15.40 6.49 4.42
CA GLU A 241 -15.71 7.83 4.95
C GLU A 241 -15.22 7.97 6.39
N VAL A 242 -15.53 7.00 7.26
CA VAL A 242 -15.05 7.00 8.64
C VAL A 242 -13.52 6.92 8.70
N TYR A 243 -12.89 6.09 7.87
CA TYR A 243 -11.42 6.02 7.79
C TYR A 243 -10.80 7.36 7.38
N TRP A 244 -11.37 8.05 6.39
CA TRP A 244 -10.80 9.31 5.89
C TRP A 244 -10.96 10.48 6.87
N HIS A 245 -11.90 10.37 7.82
CA HIS A 245 -12.15 11.38 8.85
C HIS A 245 -11.47 11.11 10.20
N ASP A 246 -10.70 10.03 10.29
CA ASP A 246 -9.83 9.70 11.44
C ASP A 246 -8.51 10.51 11.40
#